data_AF-A0A497AZH5-F1
#
_entry.id   AF-A0A497AZH5-F1
#
_cell.length_a   1.000
_cell.length_b   1.000
_cell.length_c   1.000
_cell.angle_alpha   90.00
_cell.angle_beta   90.00
_cell.angle_gamma   90.00
#
_symmetry.space_group_name_H-M   'P 1'
#
loop_
_entity.id
_entity.type
_entity.pdbx_description
1 polymer ?
#
loop_
_entity_poly.entity_id
_entity_poly.type
_entity_poly.pdbx_seq_one_letter_code
_entity_poly.pdbx_strand_id
1 'polypeptide(L)'
;EKMGTLVRNFLTSGYFTRSHYLLFEEPLIRLRDYIKEHGDLEDKLTAKAIKYLENQIAKFKPDRTSTIGVRAIEAILNYVGAHREELLRARVFRFEPTERQKELYQECDYKFKPGQWVDETDFYSEDEIPLDGVVLYLECTLVKLDALPPEERKETYNCVKQLFEETGLLEELVGWDLFFGRQRDVVADTLNRPLVFTLRVRLNPDATFTITGRWFDDGQFLYPHYEFILKRAAKKAQAKIKFHMIY
;
A
#
# COMPACT_ATOMS: atom_id res chain seq x y z
N GLU A 1 -11.73 -16.69 -2.48
CA GLU A 1 -11.45 -15.42 -3.18
C GLU A 1 -10.15 -15.52 -3.96
N LYS A 2 -9.98 -14.74 -5.05
CA LYS A 2 -8.68 -14.60 -5.74
C LYS A 2 -8.00 -13.29 -5.36
N MET A 3 -7.87 -13.05 -4.06
CA MET A 3 -7.33 -11.80 -3.50
C MET A 3 -5.94 -11.48 -4.06
N GLY A 4 -5.08 -12.49 -4.15
CA GLY A 4 -3.76 -12.34 -4.74
C GLY A 4 -3.79 -11.95 -6.22
N THR A 5 -4.76 -12.46 -6.99
CA THR A 5 -4.94 -12.07 -8.39
C THR A 5 -5.46 -10.64 -8.51
N LEU A 6 -6.36 -10.20 -7.61
CA LEU A 6 -6.84 -8.81 -7.59
C LEU A 6 -5.69 -7.82 -7.33
N VAL A 7 -4.91 -8.06 -6.27
CA VAL A 7 -3.75 -7.22 -5.92
C VAL A 7 -2.71 -7.23 -7.03
N ARG A 8 -2.40 -8.41 -7.58
CA ARG A 8 -1.49 -8.52 -8.74
C ARG A 8 -1.99 -7.68 -9.91
N ASN A 9 -3.25 -7.84 -10.32
CA ASN A 9 -3.81 -7.12 -11.47
C ASN A 9 -3.78 -5.60 -11.25
N PHE A 10 -4.03 -5.15 -10.03
CA PHE A 10 -3.93 -3.76 -9.64
C PHE A 10 -2.50 -3.22 -9.78
N LEU A 11 -1.53 -3.90 -9.18
CA LEU A 11 -0.11 -3.52 -9.24
C LEU A 11 0.49 -3.65 -10.66
N THR A 12 -0.04 -4.55 -11.50
CA THR A 12 0.41 -4.71 -12.89
C THR A 12 -0.43 -3.95 -13.91
N SER A 13 -1.28 -3.01 -13.47
CA SER A 13 -2.17 -2.23 -14.35
C SER A 13 -1.44 -1.28 -15.32
N GLY A 14 -0.12 -1.13 -15.17
CA GLY A 14 0.71 -0.19 -15.93
C GLY A 14 0.81 1.21 -15.28
N TYR A 15 0.21 1.38 -14.11
CA TYR A 15 0.19 2.62 -13.33
C TYR A 15 1.13 2.61 -12.12
N PHE A 16 1.77 1.47 -11.86
CA PHE A 16 2.80 1.30 -10.84
C PHE A 16 4.13 0.93 -11.51
N THR A 17 5.22 1.29 -10.86
CA THR A 17 6.54 0.76 -11.21
C THR A 17 6.63 -0.73 -10.87
N ARG A 18 7.66 -1.43 -11.36
CA ARG A 18 7.80 -2.88 -11.15
C ARG A 18 8.31 -3.25 -9.76
N SER A 19 8.92 -2.31 -9.06
CA SER A 19 9.53 -2.53 -7.76
C SER A 19 8.52 -2.23 -6.66
N HIS A 20 8.29 -3.22 -5.80
CA HIS A 20 7.44 -3.11 -4.63
C HIS A 20 8.29 -3.54 -3.43
N TYR A 21 8.22 -2.79 -2.34
CA TYR A 21 8.98 -3.07 -1.14
C TYR A 21 8.04 -3.64 -0.09
N LEU A 22 8.46 -4.70 0.59
CA LEU A 22 7.76 -5.24 1.74
C LEU A 22 8.28 -4.53 2.98
N LEU A 23 7.40 -3.80 3.65
CA LEU A 23 7.72 -2.95 4.80
C LEU A 23 7.68 -3.71 6.13
N PHE A 24 7.08 -4.90 6.16
CA PHE A 24 6.86 -5.66 7.37
C PHE A 24 7.02 -7.16 7.11
N GLU A 25 8.04 -7.78 7.71
CA GLU A 25 8.38 -9.19 7.49
C GLU A 25 7.62 -10.16 8.40
N GLU A 26 7.23 -9.72 9.58
CA GLU A 26 6.65 -10.55 10.64
C GLU A 26 5.43 -11.37 10.17
N PRO A 27 4.49 -10.84 9.34
CA PRO A 27 3.39 -11.63 8.81
C PRO A 27 3.86 -12.82 7.96
N LEU A 28 4.96 -12.66 7.21
CA LEU A 28 5.50 -13.74 6.38
C LEU A 28 6.14 -14.84 7.22
N ILE A 29 6.86 -14.45 8.28
CA ILE A 29 7.50 -15.37 9.23
C ILE A 29 6.43 -16.22 9.91
N ARG A 30 5.41 -15.57 10.48
CA ARG A 30 4.30 -16.26 11.16
C ARG A 30 3.52 -17.17 10.22
N LEU A 31 3.27 -16.72 9.00
CA LEU A 31 2.60 -17.55 7.99
C LEU A 31 3.46 -18.76 7.61
N ARG A 32 4.77 -18.58 7.38
CA ARG A 32 5.69 -19.69 7.08
C ARG A 32 5.66 -20.73 8.20
N ASP A 33 5.75 -20.28 9.45
CA ASP A 33 5.83 -21.17 10.61
C ASP A 33 4.52 -21.93 10.81
N TYR A 34 3.38 -21.25 10.65
CA TYR A 34 2.07 -21.91 10.63
C TYR A 34 1.98 -22.99 9.55
N ILE A 35 2.39 -22.70 8.31
CA ILE A 35 2.31 -23.68 7.21
C ILE A 35 3.26 -24.86 7.47
N LYS A 36 4.45 -24.64 8.04
CA LYS A 36 5.38 -25.74 8.36
C LYS A 36 4.83 -26.70 9.41
N GLU A 37 4.02 -26.20 10.35
CA GLU A 37 3.46 -27.00 11.43
C GLU A 37 2.12 -27.66 11.05
N HIS A 38 1.28 -26.98 10.27
CA HIS A 38 -0.10 -27.38 10.02
C HIS A 38 -0.44 -27.66 8.55
N GLY A 39 0.43 -27.25 7.62
CA GLY A 39 0.16 -27.31 6.19
C GLY A 39 0.48 -28.67 5.57
N ASP A 40 -0.30 -29.04 4.54
CA ASP A 40 0.01 -30.17 3.67
C ASP A 40 1.02 -29.77 2.58
N LEU A 41 2.28 -30.19 2.72
CA LEU A 41 3.33 -29.86 1.75
C LEU A 41 3.17 -30.56 0.40
N GLU A 42 2.33 -31.59 0.29
CA GLU A 42 2.00 -32.22 -0.99
C GLU A 42 1.00 -31.38 -1.80
N ASP A 43 0.24 -30.51 -1.13
CA ASP A 43 -0.65 -29.56 -1.80
C ASP A 43 0.14 -28.48 -2.57
N LYS A 44 -0.27 -28.28 -3.82
CA LYS A 44 0.41 -27.35 -4.76
C LYS A 44 0.32 -25.90 -4.30
N LEU A 45 -0.78 -25.49 -3.69
CA LEU A 45 -0.95 -24.11 -3.22
C LEU A 45 -0.01 -23.85 -2.03
N THR A 46 0.02 -24.79 -1.09
CA THR A 46 0.84 -24.79 0.12
C THR A 46 2.34 -24.78 -0.20
N ALA A 47 2.80 -25.73 -1.02
CA ALA A 47 4.20 -25.81 -1.44
C ALA A 47 4.66 -24.53 -2.17
N LYS A 48 3.79 -23.97 -3.03
CA LYS A 48 4.07 -22.73 -3.74
C LYS A 48 4.16 -21.53 -2.79
N ALA A 49 3.25 -21.44 -1.81
CA ALA A 49 3.26 -20.38 -0.81
C ALA A 49 4.54 -20.41 0.03
N ILE A 50 4.90 -21.57 0.60
CA ILE A 50 6.15 -21.74 1.37
C ILE A 50 7.36 -21.34 0.55
N LYS A 51 7.47 -21.81 -0.70
CA LYS A 51 8.60 -21.44 -1.57
C LYS A 51 8.73 -19.93 -1.72
N TYR A 52 7.63 -19.21 -1.93
CA TYR A 52 7.69 -17.75 -2.06
C TYR A 52 7.99 -17.05 -0.74
N LEU A 53 7.46 -17.54 0.38
CA LEU A 53 7.71 -17.02 1.72
C LEU A 53 9.19 -17.14 2.08
N GLU A 54 9.79 -18.33 1.97
CA GLU A 54 11.20 -18.54 2.28
C GLU A 54 12.11 -17.65 1.42
N ASN A 55 11.80 -17.53 0.13
CA ASN A 55 12.53 -16.63 -0.77
C ASN A 55 12.36 -15.14 -0.43
N GLN A 56 11.23 -14.71 0.15
CA GLN A 56 11.05 -13.31 0.54
C GLN A 56 11.71 -13.03 1.88
N ILE A 57 11.56 -13.93 2.86
CA ILE A 57 12.16 -13.81 4.19
C ILE A 57 13.69 -13.76 4.07
N ALA A 58 14.29 -14.62 3.22
CA ALA A 58 15.74 -14.63 3.01
C ALA A 58 16.33 -13.33 2.43
N LYS A 59 15.49 -12.43 1.88
CA LYS A 59 15.93 -11.13 1.35
C LYS A 59 15.93 -10.03 2.40
N PHE A 60 15.24 -10.20 3.52
CA PHE A 60 15.23 -9.19 4.57
C PHE A 60 16.62 -9.04 5.18
N LYS A 61 17.04 -7.79 5.30
CA LYS A 61 18.30 -7.42 5.95
C LYS A 61 18.00 -6.32 6.97
N PRO A 62 18.70 -6.28 8.11
CA PRO A 62 18.46 -5.29 9.15
C PRO A 62 18.53 -3.84 8.67
N ASP A 63 19.26 -3.57 7.59
CA ASP A 63 19.53 -2.23 7.06
C ASP A 63 18.67 -1.83 5.86
N ARG A 64 17.81 -2.71 5.31
CA ARG A 64 17.10 -2.45 4.03
C ARG A 64 15.73 -3.11 3.93
N THR A 65 14.77 -2.39 3.36
CA THR A 65 13.47 -2.94 2.95
C THR A 65 13.64 -3.95 1.81
N SER A 66 13.00 -5.11 1.95
CA SER A 66 13.06 -6.20 0.98
C SER A 66 12.15 -5.92 -0.21
N THR A 67 12.55 -6.30 -1.42
CA THR A 67 11.67 -6.20 -2.61
C THR A 67 10.89 -7.49 -2.83
N ILE A 68 9.61 -7.34 -3.18
CA ILE A 68 8.70 -8.45 -3.45
C ILE A 68 8.11 -8.35 -4.86
N GLY A 69 8.06 -9.49 -5.56
CA GLY A 69 7.49 -9.58 -6.89
C GLY A 69 6.00 -9.92 -6.85
N VAL A 70 5.23 -9.45 -7.84
CA VAL A 70 3.78 -9.67 -7.94
C VAL A 70 3.36 -11.14 -7.99
N ARG A 71 4.24 -12.05 -8.47
CA ARG A 71 3.98 -13.51 -8.43
C ARG A 71 4.04 -14.07 -7.02
N ALA A 72 4.91 -13.53 -6.17
CA ALA A 72 5.00 -13.89 -4.75
C ALA A 72 3.78 -13.35 -4.00
N ILE A 73 3.44 -12.06 -4.22
CA ILE A 73 2.22 -11.44 -3.68
C ILE A 73 0.99 -12.30 -4.01
N GLU A 74 0.81 -12.65 -5.28
CA GLU A 74 -0.33 -13.47 -5.71
C GLU A 74 -0.37 -14.83 -5.01
N ALA A 75 0.75 -15.54 -4.95
CA ALA A 75 0.81 -16.87 -4.33
C ALA A 75 0.50 -16.82 -2.83
N ILE A 76 1.11 -15.88 -2.10
CA ILE A 76 0.93 -15.71 -0.66
C ILE A 76 -0.53 -15.35 -0.35
N LEU A 77 -1.07 -14.33 -1.00
CA LEU A 77 -2.44 -13.89 -0.73
C LEU A 77 -3.50 -14.91 -1.16
N ASN A 78 -3.25 -15.70 -2.22
CA ASN A 78 -4.17 -16.78 -2.59
C ASN A 78 -4.16 -17.93 -1.57
N TYR A 79 -3.01 -18.25 -0.98
CA TYR A 79 -2.95 -19.22 0.12
C TYR A 79 -3.72 -18.71 1.33
N VAL A 80 -3.48 -17.46 1.75
CA VAL A 80 -4.18 -16.86 2.90
C VAL A 80 -5.68 -16.77 2.65
N GLY A 81 -6.09 -16.41 1.42
CA GLY A 81 -7.49 -16.38 1.03
C GLY A 81 -8.18 -17.74 1.01
N ALA A 82 -7.45 -18.83 0.76
CA ALA A 82 -7.99 -20.18 0.80
C ALA A 82 -8.13 -20.71 2.24
N HIS A 83 -7.27 -20.28 3.16
CA HIS A 83 -7.19 -20.78 4.55
C HIS A 83 -7.61 -19.73 5.60
N ARG A 84 -8.33 -18.69 5.19
CA ARG A 84 -8.64 -17.50 6.02
C ARG A 84 -9.25 -17.84 7.39
N GLU A 85 -10.18 -18.78 7.45
CA GLU A 85 -10.84 -19.21 8.69
C GLU A 85 -9.88 -19.93 9.65
N GLU A 86 -8.99 -20.74 9.10
CA GLU A 86 -8.00 -21.48 9.88
C GLU A 86 -6.93 -20.54 10.42
N LEU A 87 -6.40 -19.66 9.56
CA LEU A 87 -5.42 -18.65 9.92
C LEU A 87 -5.96 -17.65 10.96
N LEU A 88 -7.24 -17.28 10.85
CA LEU A 88 -7.91 -16.42 11.82
C LEU A 88 -8.08 -17.13 13.17
N ARG A 89 -8.55 -18.38 13.19
CA ARG A 89 -8.69 -19.18 14.42
C ARG A 89 -7.34 -19.41 15.11
N ALA A 90 -6.30 -19.66 14.33
CA ALA A 90 -4.93 -19.81 14.81
C ALA A 90 -4.26 -18.46 15.18
N ARG A 91 -4.95 -17.33 14.96
CA ARG A 91 -4.47 -15.98 15.30
C ARG A 91 -3.11 -15.64 14.67
N VAL A 92 -2.84 -16.17 13.48
CA VAL A 92 -1.54 -16.05 12.79
C VAL A 92 -1.13 -14.59 12.62
N PHE A 93 -2.08 -13.73 12.25
CA PHE A 93 -1.85 -12.30 12.03
C PHE A 93 -2.30 -11.43 13.22
N ARG A 94 -2.27 -11.97 14.44
CA ARG A 94 -2.62 -11.20 15.65
C ARG A 94 -1.41 -10.41 16.15
N PHE A 95 -1.48 -9.08 16.09
CA PHE A 95 -0.39 -8.19 16.48
C PHE A 95 -0.82 -7.26 17.61
N GLU A 96 0.05 -7.14 18.61
CA GLU A 96 -0.05 -6.09 19.62
C GLU A 96 0.41 -4.75 19.02
N PRO A 97 -0.11 -3.61 19.52
CA PRO A 97 0.45 -2.31 19.20
C PRO A 97 1.94 -2.25 19.51
N THR A 98 2.71 -1.60 18.63
CA THR A 98 4.11 -1.27 18.92
C THR A 98 4.21 -0.28 20.09
N GLU A 99 5.36 -0.16 20.74
CA GLU A 99 5.54 0.83 21.82
C GLU A 99 5.23 2.26 21.34
N ARG A 100 5.67 2.60 20.12
CA ARG A 100 5.36 3.89 19.49
C ARG A 100 3.85 4.09 19.29
N GLN A 101 3.13 3.04 18.89
CA GLN A 101 1.66 3.11 18.78
C GLN A 101 0.99 3.29 20.13
N LYS A 102 1.49 2.63 21.18
CA LYS A 102 0.96 2.80 22.55
C LYS A 102 1.13 4.24 23.03
N GLU A 103 2.28 4.85 22.78
CA GLU A 103 2.55 6.25 23.10
C GLU A 103 1.58 7.18 22.36
N LEU A 104 1.47 7.05 21.03
CA LEU A 104 0.56 7.86 20.21
C LEU A 104 -0.91 7.70 20.64
N TYR A 105 -1.35 6.48 20.95
CA TYR A 105 -2.73 6.23 21.35
C TYR A 105 -3.06 6.80 22.73
N GLN A 106 -2.08 6.90 23.64
CA GLN A 106 -2.28 7.54 24.94
C GLN A 106 -2.55 9.03 24.80
N GLU A 107 -1.90 9.71 23.86
CA GLU A 107 -2.11 11.14 23.59
C GLU A 107 -3.53 11.43 23.06
N CYS A 108 -4.14 10.46 22.37
CA CYS A 108 -5.46 10.60 21.74
C CYS A 108 -6.60 9.86 22.49
N ASP A 109 -6.36 9.34 23.69
CA ASP A 109 -7.29 8.44 24.46
C ASP A 109 -7.90 7.30 23.62
N TYR A 110 -7.13 6.79 22.66
CA TYR A 110 -7.55 5.68 21.82
C TYR A 110 -7.16 4.35 22.47
N LYS A 111 -8.06 3.36 22.44
CA LYS A 111 -7.80 2.03 23.03
C LYS A 111 -7.94 0.95 21.97
N PHE A 112 -6.79 0.50 21.48
CA PHE A 112 -6.75 -0.60 20.52
C PHE A 112 -6.86 -1.97 21.22
N LYS A 113 -7.70 -2.87 20.70
CA LYS A 113 -7.75 -4.28 21.11
C LYS A 113 -7.38 -5.19 19.95
N PRO A 114 -6.36 -6.06 20.09
CA PRO A 114 -5.98 -7.02 19.06
C PRO A 114 -7.17 -7.88 18.62
N GLY A 115 -7.48 -7.88 17.32
CA GLY A 115 -8.60 -8.58 16.69
C GLY A 115 -9.88 -7.83 16.54
N GLN A 116 -9.87 -6.53 16.80
CA GLN A 116 -10.98 -5.70 16.37
C GLN A 116 -10.84 -5.33 14.90
N TRP A 117 -11.94 -4.87 14.32
CA TRP A 117 -11.92 -4.27 13.00
C TRP A 117 -11.07 -2.99 13.00
N VAL A 118 -10.27 -2.79 11.95
CA VAL A 118 -9.47 -1.57 11.77
C VAL A 118 -10.05 -0.80 10.60
N ASP A 119 -10.64 0.35 10.86
CA ASP A 119 -10.94 1.33 9.83
C ASP A 119 -9.77 2.33 9.72
N GLU A 120 -9.09 2.33 8.58
CA GLU A 120 -7.92 3.20 8.41
C GLU A 120 -8.28 4.68 8.25
N THR A 121 -9.57 5.00 8.06
CA THR A 121 -10.03 6.41 8.03
C THR A 121 -10.01 7.08 9.39
N ASP A 122 -9.90 6.31 10.48
CA ASP A 122 -9.87 6.84 11.85
C ASP A 122 -8.48 7.34 12.28
N PHE A 123 -7.45 7.18 11.43
CA PHE A 123 -6.06 7.46 11.78
C PHE A 123 -5.45 8.57 10.93
N TYR A 124 -4.98 9.63 11.60
CA TYR A 124 -4.36 10.78 10.93
C TYR A 124 -2.98 10.45 10.38
N SER A 125 -2.23 9.53 10.98
CA SER A 125 -0.90 9.13 10.50
C SER A 125 -0.82 7.63 10.18
N GLU A 126 0.07 7.27 9.25
CA GLU A 126 0.37 5.86 8.96
C GLU A 126 0.95 5.12 10.16
N ASP A 127 1.74 5.81 10.97
CA ASP A 127 2.36 5.26 12.18
C ASP A 127 1.32 4.89 13.25
N GLU A 128 0.15 5.53 13.21
CA GLU A 128 -0.97 5.24 14.10
C GLU A 128 -1.78 4.02 13.66
N ILE A 129 -1.63 3.52 12.43
CA ILE A 129 -2.48 2.43 11.93
C ILE A 129 -2.05 1.09 12.55
N PRO A 130 -2.92 0.37 13.27
CA PRO A 130 -2.58 -0.92 13.87
C PRO A 130 -2.10 -1.94 12.81
N LEU A 131 -1.09 -2.73 13.17
CA LEU A 131 -0.59 -3.81 12.31
C LEU A 131 -1.45 -5.09 12.39
N ASP A 132 -2.41 -5.15 13.32
CA ASP A 132 -3.22 -6.34 13.57
C ASP A 132 -4.03 -6.82 12.35
N GLY A 133 -3.85 -8.08 11.96
CA GLY A 133 -4.48 -8.67 10.79
C GLY A 133 -3.74 -8.38 9.48
N VAL A 134 -2.67 -7.56 9.47
CA VAL A 134 -1.91 -7.28 8.25
C VAL A 134 -1.22 -8.55 7.75
N VAL A 135 -1.52 -8.91 6.51
CA VAL A 135 -0.94 -10.04 5.78
C VAL A 135 0.22 -9.58 4.89
N LEU A 136 0.04 -8.44 4.22
CA LEU A 136 1.08 -7.77 3.43
C LEU A 136 1.02 -6.27 3.70
N TYR A 137 2.20 -5.67 3.85
CA TYR A 137 2.38 -4.23 3.91
C TYR A 137 3.44 -3.81 2.91
N LEU A 138 3.01 -3.14 1.85
CA LEU A 138 3.81 -2.83 0.68
C LEU A 138 4.02 -1.34 0.55
N GLU A 139 5.22 -0.94 0.15
CA GLU A 139 5.47 0.34 -0.50
C GLU A 139 5.45 0.13 -2.02
N CYS A 140 4.65 0.94 -2.70
CA CYS A 140 4.47 0.95 -4.13
C CYS A 140 4.80 2.34 -4.66
N THR A 141 5.38 2.42 -5.85
CA THR A 141 5.62 3.71 -6.51
C THR A 141 4.78 3.82 -7.76
N LEU A 142 4.08 4.93 -7.93
CA LEU A 142 3.33 5.22 -9.15
C LEU A 142 4.29 5.49 -10.33
N VAL A 143 3.81 5.25 -11.54
CA VAL A 143 4.53 5.70 -12.74
C VAL A 143 4.58 7.23 -12.79
N LYS A 144 5.69 7.75 -13.29
CA LYS A 144 5.87 9.19 -13.50
C LYS A 144 4.94 9.72 -14.58
N LEU A 145 4.68 11.02 -14.55
CA LEU A 145 3.88 11.72 -15.56
C LEU A 145 4.38 11.46 -16.99
N ASP A 146 5.69 11.45 -17.21
CA ASP A 146 6.33 11.21 -18.51
C ASP A 146 6.18 9.77 -19.04
N ALA A 147 5.79 8.82 -18.18
CA ALA A 147 5.52 7.44 -18.54
C ALA A 147 4.03 7.20 -18.89
N LEU A 148 3.17 8.18 -18.65
CA LEU A 148 1.75 8.11 -19.02
C LEU A 148 1.53 8.36 -20.53
N PRO A 149 0.48 7.77 -21.13
CA PRO A 149 0.02 8.14 -22.47
C PRO A 149 -0.23 9.65 -22.60
N PRO A 150 0.01 10.28 -23.77
CA PRO A 150 -0.09 11.73 -23.94
C PRO A 150 -1.41 12.36 -23.47
N GLU A 151 -2.54 11.70 -23.75
CA GLU A 151 -3.86 12.19 -23.31
C GLU A 151 -4.02 12.13 -21.79
N GLU A 152 -3.65 11.00 -21.17
CA GLU A 152 -3.71 10.83 -19.70
C GLU A 152 -2.75 11.80 -18.99
N ARG A 153 -1.58 12.03 -19.60
CA ARG A 153 -0.59 13.01 -19.13
C ARG A 153 -1.16 14.41 -19.09
N LYS A 154 -1.78 14.86 -20.19
CA LYS A 154 -2.36 16.20 -20.30
C LYS A 154 -3.53 16.37 -19.32
N GLU A 155 -4.39 15.36 -19.22
CA GLU A 155 -5.54 15.35 -18.32
C GLU A 155 -5.11 15.54 -16.85
N THR A 156 -4.22 14.66 -16.35
CA THR A 156 -3.81 14.73 -14.95
C THR A 156 -2.96 15.97 -14.63
N TYR A 157 -2.11 16.40 -15.57
CA TYR A 157 -1.33 17.64 -15.43
C TYR A 157 -2.25 18.86 -15.25
N ASN A 158 -3.26 19.00 -16.10
CA ASN A 158 -4.17 20.14 -16.04
C ASN A 158 -4.98 20.15 -14.73
N CYS A 159 -5.44 19.00 -14.24
CA CYS A 159 -6.15 18.92 -12.95
C CYS A 159 -5.29 19.38 -11.77
N VAL A 160 -4.02 18.97 -11.74
CA VAL A 160 -3.09 19.37 -10.67
C VAL A 160 -2.70 20.84 -10.80
N LYS A 161 -2.43 21.31 -12.03
CA LYS A 161 -2.14 22.72 -12.30
C LYS A 161 -3.28 23.62 -11.83
N GLN A 162 -4.52 23.28 -12.18
CA GLN A 162 -5.69 24.02 -11.73
C GLN A 162 -5.80 24.06 -10.20
N LEU A 163 -5.59 22.91 -9.53
CA LEU A 163 -5.59 22.87 -8.06
C LEU A 163 -4.48 23.76 -7.46
N PHE A 164 -3.28 23.75 -8.04
CA PHE A 164 -2.17 24.61 -7.58
C PHE A 164 -2.47 26.09 -7.78
N GLU A 165 -3.16 26.46 -8.85
CA GLU A 165 -3.62 27.83 -9.09
C GLU A 165 -4.70 28.24 -8.08
N GLU A 166 -5.70 27.39 -7.84
CA GLU A 166 -6.81 27.66 -6.92
C GLU A 166 -6.36 27.77 -5.45
N THR A 167 -5.33 27.02 -5.04
CA THR A 167 -4.78 27.08 -3.68
C THR A 167 -3.72 28.17 -3.48
N GLY A 168 -3.34 28.89 -4.55
CA GLY A 168 -2.22 29.85 -4.53
C GLY A 168 -0.83 29.20 -4.46
N LEU A 169 -0.75 27.87 -4.40
CA LEU A 169 0.50 27.12 -4.31
C LEU A 169 1.39 27.34 -5.54
N LEU A 170 0.81 27.55 -6.73
CA LEU A 170 1.59 27.81 -7.94
C LEU A 170 2.35 29.14 -7.83
N GLU A 171 1.71 30.20 -7.35
CA GLU A 171 2.34 31.51 -7.18
C GLU A 171 3.45 31.45 -6.13
N GLU A 172 3.21 30.74 -5.02
CA GLU A 172 4.21 30.51 -3.98
C GLU A 172 5.42 29.77 -4.55
N LEU A 173 5.23 28.59 -5.16
CA LEU A 173 6.33 27.77 -5.67
C LEU A 173 7.11 28.45 -6.81
N VAL A 174 6.42 29.16 -7.72
CA VAL A 174 7.07 29.95 -8.78
C VAL A 174 7.86 31.12 -8.20
N GLY A 175 7.38 31.75 -7.12
CA GLY A 175 8.12 32.79 -6.39
C GLY A 175 9.44 32.28 -5.82
N TRP A 176 9.44 31.06 -5.25
CA TRP A 176 10.66 30.39 -4.80
C TRP A 176 11.59 30.05 -5.97
N ASP A 177 11.07 29.53 -7.08
CA ASP A 177 11.88 29.18 -8.26
C ASP A 177 12.51 30.40 -8.94
N LEU A 178 11.79 31.53 -9.00
CA LEU A 178 12.33 32.83 -9.44
C LEU A 178 13.44 33.33 -8.51
N PHE A 179 13.29 33.15 -7.19
CA PHE A 179 14.33 33.48 -6.21
C PHE A 179 15.63 32.67 -6.41
N PHE A 180 15.51 31.42 -6.87
CA PHE A 180 16.65 30.56 -7.22
C PHE A 180 17.04 30.57 -8.72
N GLY A 181 16.43 31.44 -9.54
CA GLY A 181 16.75 31.62 -10.96
C GLY A 181 16.42 30.42 -11.86
N ARG A 182 15.42 29.60 -11.51
CA ARG A 182 15.00 28.42 -12.28
C ARG A 182 13.64 28.67 -12.93
N GLN A 183 13.54 28.56 -14.26
CA GLN A 183 12.26 28.49 -14.97
C GLN A 183 11.83 27.03 -15.09
N ARG A 184 11.29 26.45 -14.02
CA ARG A 184 10.84 25.05 -13.99
C ARG A 184 9.32 24.97 -14.11
N ASP A 185 8.86 23.93 -14.78
CA ASP A 185 7.45 23.55 -14.73
C ASP A 185 7.23 22.78 -13.41
N VAL A 186 6.90 23.51 -12.35
CA VAL A 186 6.73 22.99 -10.99
C VAL A 186 5.72 21.84 -10.95
N VAL A 187 4.65 21.90 -11.75
CA VAL A 187 3.64 20.85 -11.81
C VAL A 187 4.25 19.58 -12.42
N ALA A 188 4.93 19.71 -13.56
CA ALA A 188 5.58 18.57 -14.20
C ALA A 188 6.70 17.98 -13.31
N ASP A 189 7.51 18.80 -12.66
CA ASP A 189 8.57 18.36 -11.76
C ASP A 189 7.99 17.59 -10.56
N THR A 190 6.91 18.12 -9.98
CA THR A 190 6.20 17.48 -8.85
C THR A 190 5.59 16.14 -9.25
N LEU A 191 5.07 16.01 -10.47
CA LEU A 191 4.46 14.76 -10.97
C LEU A 191 5.48 13.76 -11.56
N ASN A 192 6.74 14.18 -11.77
CA ASN A 192 7.82 13.31 -12.24
C ASN A 192 8.78 12.85 -11.13
N ARG A 193 8.60 13.33 -9.89
CA ARG A 193 9.27 12.76 -8.72
C ARG A 193 8.68 11.38 -8.38
N PRO A 194 9.39 10.54 -7.61
CA PRO A 194 8.83 9.29 -7.11
C PRO A 194 7.61 9.57 -6.22
N LEU A 195 6.42 9.18 -6.68
CA LEU A 195 5.19 9.27 -5.91
C LEU A 195 4.93 7.92 -5.25
N VAL A 196 5.23 7.87 -3.96
CA VAL A 196 5.12 6.67 -3.15
C VAL A 196 3.72 6.56 -2.58
N PHE A 197 3.24 5.33 -2.49
CA PHE A 197 1.95 4.94 -1.94
C PHE A 197 2.13 3.60 -1.22
N THR A 198 1.60 3.48 -0.01
CA THR A 198 1.60 2.21 0.70
C THR A 198 0.32 1.44 0.48
N LEU A 199 0.41 0.12 0.48
CA LEU A 199 -0.72 -0.80 0.35
C LEU A 199 -0.69 -1.80 1.50
N ARG A 200 -1.78 -1.90 2.25
CA ARG A 200 -1.98 -2.91 3.29
C ARG A 200 -3.09 -3.87 2.87
N VAL A 201 -2.80 -5.15 2.99
CA VAL A 201 -3.80 -6.23 2.82
C VAL A 201 -4.02 -6.86 4.17
N ARG A 202 -5.26 -6.83 4.66
CA ARG A 202 -5.62 -7.23 6.02
C ARG A 202 -6.62 -8.38 6.00
N LEU A 203 -6.41 -9.38 6.85
CA LEU A 203 -7.39 -10.41 7.20
C LEU A 203 -8.19 -9.94 8.42
N ASN A 204 -9.49 -9.76 8.24
CA ASN A 204 -10.37 -9.20 9.26
C ASN A 204 -10.94 -10.27 10.21
N PRO A 205 -11.55 -9.85 11.35
CA PRO A 205 -12.13 -10.76 12.33
C PRO A 205 -13.33 -11.59 11.85
N ASP A 206 -13.94 -11.20 10.74
CA ASP A 206 -15.01 -11.93 10.05
C ASP A 206 -14.48 -12.78 8.87
N ALA A 207 -13.16 -12.96 8.82
CA ALA A 207 -12.42 -13.64 7.77
C ALA A 207 -12.58 -13.02 6.36
N THR A 208 -13.02 -11.76 6.27
CA THR A 208 -12.96 -11.00 5.01
C THR A 208 -11.58 -10.35 4.83
N PHE A 209 -11.34 -9.81 3.63
CA PHE A 209 -10.13 -9.03 3.37
C PHE A 209 -10.44 -7.57 3.11
N THR A 210 -9.62 -6.72 3.70
CA THR A 210 -9.57 -5.30 3.35
C THR A 210 -8.26 -5.01 2.62
N ILE A 211 -8.34 -4.24 1.54
CA ILE A 211 -7.19 -3.62 0.89
C ILE A 211 -7.31 -2.12 1.11
N THR A 212 -6.37 -1.56 1.84
CA THR A 212 -6.23 -0.14 2.11
C THR A 212 -4.93 0.34 1.53
N GLY A 213 -4.83 1.63 1.26
CA GLY A 213 -3.55 2.21 0.97
C GLY A 213 -3.55 3.71 1.13
N ARG A 214 -2.35 4.25 1.31
CA ARG A 214 -2.13 5.61 1.78
C ARG A 214 -1.04 6.27 0.95
N TRP A 215 -1.29 7.48 0.51
CA TRP A 215 -0.26 8.34 -0.09
C TRP A 215 0.44 9.15 1.01
N PHE A 216 1.66 9.61 0.74
CA PHE A 216 2.45 10.41 1.68
C PHE A 216 2.04 11.90 1.71
N ASP A 217 2.56 12.64 2.69
CA ASP A 217 2.13 13.96 3.22
C ASP A 217 1.78 15.06 2.20
N ASP A 218 2.29 15.00 0.96
CA ASP A 218 1.87 15.93 -0.11
C ASP A 218 0.53 15.54 -0.79
N GLY A 219 -0.14 14.55 -0.22
CA GLY A 219 -1.36 13.93 -0.70
C GLY A 219 -2.49 14.89 -1.00
N GLN A 220 -2.67 15.93 -0.18
CA GLN A 220 -3.76 16.90 -0.36
C GLN A 220 -3.61 17.70 -1.66
N PHE A 221 -2.38 18.12 -1.99
CA PHE A 221 -2.09 18.92 -3.18
C PHE A 221 -1.99 18.06 -4.44
N LEU A 222 -1.68 16.77 -4.28
CA LEU A 222 -1.60 15.81 -5.38
C LEU A 222 -2.81 14.87 -5.46
N TYR A 223 -3.85 15.11 -4.66
CA TYR A 223 -5.03 14.25 -4.60
C TYR A 223 -5.63 13.99 -5.99
N PRO A 224 -5.82 14.98 -6.88
CA PRO A 224 -6.35 14.73 -8.22
C PRO A 224 -5.51 13.75 -9.03
N HIS A 225 -4.18 13.77 -8.87
CA HIS A 225 -3.28 12.87 -9.56
C HIS A 225 -3.34 11.44 -9.00
N TYR A 226 -3.28 11.30 -7.68
CA TYR A 226 -3.44 10.00 -7.01
C TYR A 226 -4.78 9.38 -7.38
N GLU A 227 -5.86 10.15 -7.28
CA GLU A 227 -7.20 9.70 -7.61
C GLU A 227 -7.31 9.25 -9.08
N PHE A 228 -6.76 10.05 -10.00
CA PHE A 228 -6.73 9.72 -11.42
C PHE A 228 -6.03 8.39 -11.70
N ILE A 229 -4.78 8.24 -11.23
CA ILE A 229 -3.98 7.04 -11.47
C ILE A 229 -4.65 5.81 -10.84
N LEU A 230 -5.10 5.91 -9.58
CA LEU A 230 -5.68 4.80 -8.86
C LEU A 230 -7.04 4.38 -9.45
N LYS A 231 -7.89 5.32 -9.89
CA LYS A 231 -9.15 5.00 -10.61
C LYS A 231 -8.87 4.23 -11.90
N ARG A 232 -7.87 4.64 -12.68
CA ARG A 232 -7.49 3.96 -13.93
C ARG A 232 -6.91 2.58 -13.65
N ALA A 233 -6.05 2.45 -12.64
CA ALA A 233 -5.51 1.17 -12.18
C ALA A 233 -6.62 0.21 -11.74
N ALA A 234 -7.55 0.68 -10.92
CA ALA A 234 -8.70 -0.10 -10.46
C ALA A 234 -9.61 -0.52 -11.61
N LYS A 235 -9.90 0.39 -12.56
CA LYS A 235 -10.68 0.07 -13.76
C LYS A 235 -10.04 -1.05 -14.57
N LYS A 236 -8.72 -1.00 -14.81
CA LYS A 236 -7.97 -2.06 -15.51
C LYS A 236 -7.96 -3.38 -14.73
N ALA A 237 -7.88 -3.31 -13.41
CA ALA A 237 -7.90 -4.47 -12.53
C ALA A 237 -9.31 -5.02 -12.24
N GLN A 238 -10.36 -4.33 -12.71
CA GLN A 238 -11.77 -4.58 -12.37
C GLN A 238 -12.01 -4.56 -10.84
N ALA A 239 -11.26 -3.72 -10.13
CA ALA A 239 -11.38 -3.50 -8.70
C ALA A 239 -12.35 -2.35 -8.41
N LYS A 240 -13.11 -2.46 -7.32
CA LYS A 240 -13.84 -1.33 -6.75
C LYS A 240 -12.96 -0.68 -5.69
N ILE A 241 -12.71 0.62 -5.83
CA ILE A 241 -11.97 1.41 -4.86
C ILE A 241 -12.81 2.61 -4.42
N LYS A 242 -12.64 3.00 -3.16
CA LYS A 242 -13.18 4.24 -2.60
C LYS A 242 -12.00 5.13 -2.19
N PHE A 243 -12.21 6.43 -2.26
CA PHE A 243 -11.24 7.42 -1.83
C PHE A 243 -11.78 8.12 -0.59
N HIS A 244 -10.88 8.37 0.35
CA HIS A 244 -11.16 9.12 1.56
C HIS A 244 -10.01 10.09 1.80
N MET A 245 -10.34 11.31 2.18
CA MET A 245 -9.39 12.35 2.57
C MET A 245 -9.63 12.65 4.04
N ILE A 246 -8.60 12.48 4.85
CA ILE A 246 -8.62 12.83 6.26
C ILE A 246 -8.14 14.29 6.34
N TYR A 247 -8.97 15.15 6.93
CA TYR A 247 -8.70 16.58 7.11
C TYR A 247 -8.21 16.86 8.53
#